data_AF-A0A7J4SN02-F1
#
_entry.id   AF-A0A7J4SN02-F1
#
_cell.length_a   1.000
_cell.length_b   1.000
_cell.length_c   1.000
_cell.angle_alpha   90.00
_cell.angle_beta   90.00
_cell.angle_gamma   90.00
#
_symmetry.space_group_name_H-M   'P 1'
#
loop_
_entity.id
_entity.type
_entity.pdbx_description
1 polymer ?
#
loop_
_entity_poly.entity_id
_entity_poly.type
_entity_poly.pdbx_seq_one_letter_code
_entity_poly.pdbx_strand_id
1 'polypeptide(L)'
;MTNKSSYCKGGIRKGTLCIGINAKGPFDIWHKCRQFVARKRRVTRKANLPLYRRKDRLSTAQLKKIYFGNKKAPKSHVCIYCGKKSGSYQIDHKNPIAKGGSNYKSNLVVACSSCNSSKHDNRIPQWLRKISSSKKPSDKSLYNRIIKYNKGKRSPIAKTVRTVRDRKRKS
;
A
#
# COMPACT_ATOMS: atom_id res chain seq x y z
N MET A 1 19.25 -23.36 55.85
CA MET A 1 19.27 -22.21 54.91
C MET A 1 18.64 -22.65 53.61
N THR A 2 17.41 -22.20 53.35
CA THR A 2 16.58 -22.72 52.26
C THR A 2 17.06 -22.22 50.90
N ASN A 3 17.49 -23.17 50.09
CA ASN A 3 17.75 -23.06 48.68
C ASN A 3 16.48 -22.58 47.95
N LYS A 4 16.48 -21.35 47.42
CA LYS A 4 15.45 -20.87 46.48
C LYS A 4 16.08 -20.49 45.15
N SER A 5 16.41 -21.54 44.41
CA SER A 5 16.36 -21.55 42.96
C SER A 5 14.99 -21.05 42.47
N SER A 6 14.93 -20.69 41.18
CA SER A 6 13.74 -20.62 40.34
C SER A 6 12.77 -19.45 40.51
N TYR A 7 13.04 -18.36 39.77
CA TYR A 7 11.98 -17.67 39.02
C TYR A 7 12.45 -17.37 37.59
N CYS A 8 12.40 -18.40 36.75
CA CYS A 8 12.12 -18.33 35.32
C CYS A 8 11.66 -19.73 34.87
N LYS A 9 10.50 -20.18 35.38
CA LYS A 9 9.80 -21.31 34.77
C LYS A 9 9.22 -20.81 33.45
N GLY A 10 9.96 -21.03 32.36
CA GLY A 10 9.55 -20.78 30.98
C GLY A 10 9.97 -19.41 30.41
N GLY A 11 11.22 -19.27 29.96
CA GLY A 11 11.60 -18.17 29.07
C GLY A 11 13.05 -17.70 29.15
N ILE A 12 13.87 -18.20 28.21
CA ILE A 12 15.12 -17.63 27.67
C ILE A 12 16.18 -17.16 28.71
N ARG A 13 17.23 -17.95 28.92
CA ARG A 13 18.55 -17.47 29.39
C ARG A 13 19.60 -17.66 28.30
N LYS A 14 20.15 -16.55 27.80
CA LYS A 14 21.60 -16.25 27.77
C LYS A 14 21.82 -14.90 27.08
N GLY A 15 22.47 -13.98 27.79
CA GLY A 15 23.29 -12.92 27.17
C GLY A 15 22.57 -11.76 26.48
N THR A 16 21.65 -11.05 27.15
CA THR A 16 21.58 -9.58 26.97
C THR A 16 20.96 -8.96 28.22
N LEU A 17 21.82 -8.31 28.98
CA LEU A 17 21.54 -7.43 30.09
C LEU A 17 20.30 -6.57 29.80
N CYS A 18 19.26 -6.64 30.64
CA CYS A 18 18.20 -5.63 30.67
C CYS A 18 18.74 -4.35 31.32
N ILE A 19 19.80 -3.77 30.76
CA ILE A 19 20.34 -2.49 31.23
C ILE A 19 19.30 -1.43 30.91
N GLY A 20 18.84 -0.73 31.95
CA GLY A 20 18.07 0.51 31.81
C GLY A 20 16.55 0.37 31.89
N ILE A 21 15.99 -0.72 32.41
CA ILE A 21 14.55 -0.78 32.69
C ILE A 21 14.30 -0.26 34.12
N ASN A 22 13.99 1.03 34.27
CA ASN A 22 13.49 1.56 35.54
C ASN A 22 12.17 0.83 35.87
N ALA A 23 12.17 -0.01 36.91
CA ALA A 23 11.04 -0.87 37.26
C ALA A 23 10.78 -0.84 38.77
N LYS A 24 9.50 -0.81 39.17
CA LYS A 24 9.07 -0.66 40.57
C LYS A 24 8.96 -2.00 41.34
N GLY A 25 9.34 -3.12 40.72
CA GLY A 25 9.30 -4.45 41.34
C GLY A 25 9.25 -5.62 40.34
N PRO A 26 9.25 -6.88 40.81
CA PRO A 26 9.37 -8.08 39.97
C PRO A 26 8.28 -8.25 38.90
N PHE A 27 7.03 -7.91 39.22
CA PHE A 27 5.90 -7.99 38.28
C PHE A 27 6.04 -6.99 37.12
N ASP A 28 6.49 -5.77 37.40
CA ASP A 28 6.74 -4.71 36.41
C ASP A 28 7.88 -5.10 35.45
N ILE A 29 8.93 -5.74 35.97
CA ILE A 29 10.04 -6.29 35.15
C ILE A 29 9.51 -7.33 34.14
N TRP A 30 8.69 -8.30 34.59
CA TRP A 30 8.12 -9.32 33.70
C TRP A 30 7.26 -8.69 32.59
N HIS A 31 6.39 -7.74 32.93
CA HIS A 31 5.55 -7.04 31.96
C HIS A 31 6.37 -6.25 30.94
N LYS A 32 7.36 -5.47 31.37
CA LYS A 32 8.22 -4.67 30.48
C LYS A 32 9.05 -5.55 29.55
N CYS A 33 9.62 -6.65 30.04
CA CYS A 33 10.32 -7.64 29.21
C CYS A 33 9.40 -8.29 28.17
N ARG A 34 8.19 -8.70 28.56
CA ARG A 34 7.19 -9.26 27.63
C ARG A 34 6.82 -8.27 26.53
N GLN A 35 6.59 -7.00 26.88
CA GLN A 35 6.31 -5.94 25.91
C GLN A 35 7.48 -5.70 24.95
N PHE A 36 8.71 -5.66 25.46
CA PHE A 36 9.92 -5.48 24.65
C PHE A 36 10.10 -6.64 23.65
N VAL A 37 9.99 -7.88 24.10
CA VAL A 37 10.08 -9.07 23.24
C VAL A 37 8.96 -9.07 22.20
N ALA A 38 7.72 -8.75 22.59
CA ALA A 38 6.60 -8.62 21.66
C ALA A 38 6.85 -7.53 20.60
N ARG A 39 7.39 -6.38 21.01
CA ARG A 39 7.77 -5.28 20.10
C ARG A 39 8.87 -5.70 19.14
N LYS A 40 9.97 -6.30 19.62
CA LYS A 40 11.04 -6.87 18.77
C LYS A 40 10.50 -7.89 17.78
N ARG A 41 9.61 -8.79 18.21
CA ARG A 41 8.92 -9.76 17.33
C ARG A 41 8.09 -9.08 16.25
N ARG A 42 7.35 -8.00 16.55
CA ARG A 42 6.60 -7.25 15.53
C ARG A 42 7.51 -6.58 14.50
N VAL A 43 8.59 -5.94 14.95
CA VAL A 43 9.56 -5.26 14.07
C VAL A 43 10.24 -6.26 13.13
N THR A 44 10.76 -7.36 13.68
CA THR A 44 11.41 -8.42 12.89
C THR A 44 10.45 -9.08 11.90
N ARG A 45 9.21 -9.39 12.31
CA ARG A 45 8.16 -9.88 11.40
C ARG A 45 7.93 -8.92 10.23
N LYS A 46 7.84 -7.61 10.50
CA LYS A 46 7.66 -6.59 9.45
C LYS A 46 8.85 -6.52 8.49
N ALA A 47 10.08 -6.60 9.00
CA ALA A 47 11.30 -6.58 8.19
C ALA A 47 11.40 -7.81 7.27
N ASN A 48 11.01 -8.98 7.77
CA ASN A 48 11.05 -10.25 7.03
C ASN A 48 9.88 -10.43 6.04
N LEU A 49 8.91 -9.52 6.01
CA LEU A 49 7.85 -9.57 5.00
C LEU A 49 8.45 -9.30 3.61
N PRO A 50 8.10 -10.14 2.60
CA PRO A 50 8.42 -9.86 1.21
C PRO A 50 7.95 -8.46 0.80
N LEU A 51 8.72 -7.76 -0.04
CA LEU A 51 8.44 -6.36 -0.42
C LEU A 51 6.99 -6.14 -0.89
N TYR A 52 6.45 -7.08 -1.67
CA TYR A 52 5.08 -7.00 -2.17
C TYR A 52 4.01 -7.06 -1.06
N ARG A 53 4.32 -7.61 0.12
CA ARG A 53 3.42 -7.65 1.30
C ARG A 53 3.55 -6.42 2.20
N ARG A 54 4.67 -5.70 2.12
CA ARG A 54 4.89 -4.54 2.98
C ARG A 54 3.89 -3.43 2.65
N LYS A 55 3.57 -2.60 3.65
CA LYS A 55 2.66 -1.44 3.56
C LYS A 55 3.40 -0.11 3.68
N ASP A 56 4.70 -0.11 3.41
CA ASP A 56 5.54 1.06 3.32
C ASP A 56 5.58 1.60 1.87
N ARG A 57 6.02 2.85 1.74
CA ARG A 57 6.27 3.46 0.42
C ARG A 57 7.57 2.86 -0.13
N LEU A 58 7.44 2.09 -1.20
CA LEU A 58 8.58 1.54 -1.93
C LEU A 58 9.08 2.52 -2.99
N SER A 59 10.34 2.37 -3.38
CA SER A 59 10.92 3.14 -4.47
C SER A 59 10.31 2.75 -5.83
N THR A 60 10.40 3.65 -6.81
CA THR A 60 9.92 3.39 -8.17
C THR A 60 10.57 2.16 -8.79
N ALA A 61 11.86 1.92 -8.52
CA ALA A 61 12.58 0.76 -9.02
C ALA A 61 12.05 -0.55 -8.40
N GLN A 62 11.78 -0.57 -7.10
CA GLN A 62 11.20 -1.72 -6.41
C GLN A 62 9.79 -2.03 -6.93
N LEU A 63 8.94 -1.02 -7.12
CA LEU A 63 7.60 -1.21 -7.67
C LEU A 63 7.63 -1.75 -9.09
N LYS A 64 8.53 -1.22 -9.94
CA LYS A 64 8.74 -1.73 -11.30
C LYS A 64 9.18 -3.20 -11.27
N LYS A 65 10.12 -3.57 -10.38
CA LYS A 65 10.57 -4.96 -10.21
C LYS A 65 9.43 -5.88 -9.76
N ILE A 66 8.56 -5.44 -8.85
CA ILE A 66 7.39 -6.24 -8.43
C ILE A 66 6.40 -6.42 -9.59
N TYR A 67 6.15 -5.37 -10.37
CA TYR A 67 5.14 -5.40 -11.43
C TYR A 67 5.62 -6.19 -12.67
N PHE A 68 6.80 -5.88 -13.18
CA PHE A 68 7.36 -6.50 -14.39
C PHE A 68 8.15 -7.79 -14.10
N GLY A 69 8.51 -8.05 -12.85
CA GLY A 69 9.40 -9.16 -12.49
C GLY A 69 10.81 -8.92 -13.01
N ASN A 70 11.43 -9.97 -13.55
CA ASN A 70 12.76 -9.90 -14.15
C ASN A 70 12.75 -9.35 -15.60
N LYS A 71 11.58 -9.03 -16.16
CA LYS A 71 11.48 -8.53 -17.53
C LYS A 71 11.88 -7.05 -17.58
N LYS A 72 12.58 -6.66 -18.65
CA LYS A 72 12.87 -5.24 -18.93
C LYS A 72 11.55 -4.50 -19.10
N ALA A 73 11.41 -3.41 -18.36
CA ALA A 73 10.19 -2.61 -18.40
C ALA A 73 10.06 -1.97 -19.81
N PRO A 74 8.90 -2.10 -20.50
CA PRO A 74 8.75 -1.61 -21.87
C PRO A 74 9.02 -0.10 -22.01
N LYS A 75 9.49 0.31 -23.19
CA LYS A 75 9.71 1.73 -23.55
C LYS A 75 8.41 2.53 -23.64
N SER A 76 7.27 1.89 -23.88
CA SER A 76 5.96 2.56 -23.91
C SER A 76 4.87 1.66 -23.33
N HIS A 77 3.84 2.28 -22.75
CA HIS A 77 2.69 1.59 -22.19
C HIS A 77 1.38 2.34 -22.45
N VAL A 78 0.29 1.59 -22.40
CA VAL A 78 -1.08 2.12 -22.41
C VAL A 78 -1.52 2.34 -20.96
N CYS A 79 -1.87 3.58 -20.62
CA CYS A 79 -2.40 3.90 -19.30
C CYS A 79 -3.69 3.11 -19.03
N ILE A 80 -3.73 2.37 -17.91
CA ILE A 80 -4.90 1.54 -17.57
C ILE A 80 -6.18 2.36 -17.36
N TYR A 81 -6.04 3.62 -16.96
CA TYR A 81 -7.17 4.48 -16.62
C TYR A 81 -7.77 5.15 -17.85
N CYS A 82 -6.95 5.87 -18.63
CA CYS A 82 -7.42 6.72 -19.73
C CYS A 82 -7.06 6.22 -21.13
N GLY A 83 -6.27 5.14 -21.24
CA GLY A 83 -5.86 4.58 -22.53
C GLY A 83 -4.79 5.35 -23.28
N LYS A 84 -4.27 6.45 -22.75
CA LYS A 84 -3.16 7.18 -23.38
C LYS A 84 -1.94 6.28 -23.49
N LYS A 85 -1.44 6.07 -24.71
CA LYS A 85 -0.10 5.50 -24.95
C LYS A 85 0.94 6.57 -24.64
N SER A 86 1.93 6.26 -23.81
CA SER A 86 2.98 7.20 -23.44
C SER A 86 4.31 6.48 -23.24
N GLY A 87 5.40 7.16 -23.58
CA GLY A 87 6.76 6.69 -23.27
C GLY A 87 7.07 6.78 -21.77
N SER A 88 6.48 7.76 -21.06
CA SER A 88 6.61 7.88 -19.61
C SER A 88 5.39 7.29 -18.89
N TYR A 89 5.66 6.39 -17.95
CA TYR A 89 4.65 5.74 -17.12
C TYR A 89 5.17 5.52 -15.70
N GLN A 90 4.23 5.37 -14.79
CA GLN A 90 4.48 5.10 -13.39
C GLN A 90 3.66 3.88 -12.96
N ILE A 91 4.17 3.18 -11.94
CA ILE A 91 3.42 2.12 -11.28
C ILE A 91 2.59 2.77 -10.19
N ASP A 92 1.27 2.68 -10.31
CA ASP A 92 0.31 3.24 -9.37
C ASP A 92 -0.40 2.13 -8.58
N HIS A 93 -0.79 2.43 -7.35
CA HIS A 93 -1.57 1.54 -6.50
C HIS A 93 -3.06 1.84 -6.65
N LYS A 94 -3.86 0.85 -7.07
CA LYS A 94 -5.33 0.97 -7.16
C LYS A 94 -5.95 1.35 -5.81
N ASN A 95 -5.50 0.70 -4.75
CA ASN A 95 -5.72 1.10 -3.36
C ASN A 95 -4.42 1.69 -2.79
N PRO A 96 -4.37 2.99 -2.47
CA PRO A 96 -3.18 3.67 -1.97
C PRO A 96 -2.62 3.06 -0.69
N ILE A 97 -1.28 3.07 -0.55
CA ILE A 97 -0.58 2.56 0.65
C ILE A 97 -1.05 3.28 1.92
N ALA A 98 -1.19 4.61 1.87
CA ALA A 98 -1.70 5.42 2.98
C ALA A 98 -3.12 5.03 3.45
N LYS A 99 -3.88 4.34 2.59
CA LYS A 99 -5.24 3.84 2.86
C LYS A 99 -5.27 2.32 3.05
N GLY A 100 -4.16 1.74 3.50
CA GLY A 100 -4.02 0.31 3.80
C GLY A 100 -3.79 -0.60 2.60
N GLY A 101 -3.51 -0.03 1.42
CA GLY A 101 -3.13 -0.78 0.23
C GLY A 101 -1.86 -1.60 0.41
N SER A 102 -1.69 -2.59 -0.46
CA SER A 102 -0.53 -3.48 -0.45
C SER A 102 0.34 -3.30 -1.70
N ASN A 103 1.59 -3.74 -1.64
CA ASN A 103 2.50 -3.71 -2.78
C ASN A 103 2.36 -4.95 -3.70
N TYR A 104 1.29 -5.74 -3.58
CA TYR A 104 1.05 -6.88 -4.45
C TYR A 104 0.83 -6.42 -5.88
N LYS A 105 1.35 -7.18 -6.85
CA LYS A 105 1.11 -6.94 -8.28
C LYS A 105 -0.38 -6.78 -8.62
N SER A 106 -1.27 -7.49 -7.92
CA SER A 106 -2.73 -7.37 -8.07
C SER A 106 -3.27 -5.99 -7.68
N ASN A 107 -2.57 -5.20 -6.87
CA ASN A 107 -2.90 -3.81 -6.51
C ASN A 107 -2.15 -2.78 -7.36
N LEU A 108 -1.13 -3.19 -8.10
CA LEU A 108 -0.31 -2.31 -8.94
C LEU A 108 -0.86 -2.25 -10.37
N VAL A 109 -0.72 -1.11 -11.01
CA VAL A 109 -1.09 -0.88 -12.42
C VAL A 109 -0.15 0.10 -13.09
N VAL A 110 -0.12 0.07 -14.43
CA VAL A 110 0.61 1.09 -15.22
C VAL A 110 -0.30 2.28 -15.51
N ALA A 111 0.13 3.46 -15.11
CA ALA A 111 -0.58 4.72 -15.31
C ALA A 111 0.33 5.77 -15.94
N CYS A 112 -0.25 6.69 -16.73
CA CYS A 112 0.48 7.88 -17.17
C CYS A 112 0.61 8.89 -16.02
N SER A 113 1.61 9.78 -16.10
CA SER A 113 1.88 10.80 -15.07
C SER A 113 0.63 11.65 -14.75
N SER A 114 -0.10 12.11 -15.77
CA SER A 114 -1.33 12.89 -15.58
C SER A 114 -2.41 12.16 -14.78
N CYS A 115 -2.66 10.86 -15.03
CA CYS A 115 -3.64 10.10 -14.26
C CYS A 115 -3.13 9.81 -12.84
N ASN A 116 -1.86 9.43 -12.71
CA ASN A 116 -1.27 9.13 -11.42
C ASN A 116 -1.30 10.34 -10.49
N SER A 117 -0.87 11.51 -10.98
CA SER A 117 -0.89 12.77 -10.22
C SER A 117 -2.31 13.24 -9.89
N SER A 118 -3.26 13.11 -10.83
CA SER A 118 -4.67 13.47 -10.56
C SER A 118 -5.31 12.55 -9.52
N LYS A 119 -5.01 11.24 -9.56
CA LYS A 119 -5.51 10.26 -8.59
C LYS A 119 -4.89 10.47 -7.20
N HIS A 120 -3.58 10.66 -7.15
CA HIS A 120 -2.83 10.80 -5.90
C HIS A 120 -3.14 9.61 -4.96
N ASP A 121 -3.40 9.90 -3.69
CA ASP A 121 -3.77 8.99 -2.61
C ASP A 121 -5.28 8.68 -2.57
N ASN A 122 -6.04 8.96 -3.63
CA ASN A 122 -7.44 8.59 -3.70
C ASN A 122 -7.64 7.15 -4.17
N ARG A 123 -8.64 6.46 -3.60
CA ARG A 123 -9.16 5.23 -4.20
C ARG A 123 -9.84 5.57 -5.51
N ILE A 124 -9.80 4.68 -6.50
CA ILE A 124 -10.40 4.88 -7.82
C ILE A 124 -11.82 5.49 -7.77
N PRO A 125 -12.80 4.96 -7.02
CA PRO A 125 -14.15 5.54 -7.00
C PRO A 125 -14.21 6.93 -6.34
N GLN A 126 -13.34 7.23 -5.39
CA GLN A 126 -13.24 8.57 -4.78
C GLN A 126 -12.65 9.56 -5.77
N TRP A 127 -11.56 9.17 -6.45
CA TRP A 127 -10.91 9.97 -7.47
C TRP A 127 -11.86 10.32 -8.61
N LEU A 128 -12.57 9.32 -9.15
CA LEU A 128 -13.50 9.53 -10.26
C LEU A 128 -14.62 10.50 -9.89
N ARG A 129 -15.19 10.37 -8.69
CA ARG A 129 -16.19 11.34 -8.18
C ARG A 129 -15.60 12.76 -8.10
N LYS A 130 -14.39 12.89 -7.53
CA LYS A 130 -13.69 14.17 -7.42
C LYS A 130 -13.51 14.86 -8.77
N ILE A 131 -12.92 14.17 -9.76
CA ILE A 131 -12.70 14.77 -11.08
C ILE A 131 -13.99 14.99 -11.86
N SER A 132 -15.03 14.18 -11.61
CA SER A 132 -16.33 14.34 -12.25
C SER A 132 -17.08 15.59 -11.77
N SER A 133 -16.87 16.01 -10.51
CA SER A 133 -17.49 17.20 -9.92
C SER A 133 -16.57 18.43 -9.97
N SER A 134 -15.34 18.29 -10.46
CA SER A 134 -14.38 19.39 -10.55
C SER A 134 -14.81 20.44 -11.59
N LYS A 135 -14.61 21.72 -11.25
CA LYS A 135 -14.82 22.84 -12.18
C LYS A 135 -13.69 22.94 -13.23
N LYS A 136 -12.52 22.35 -12.96
CA LYS A 136 -11.33 22.46 -13.82
C LYS A 136 -11.54 21.78 -15.18
N PRO A 137 -11.25 22.45 -16.32
CA PRO A 137 -11.40 21.86 -17.65
C PRO A 137 -10.55 20.60 -17.87
N SER A 138 -9.33 20.58 -17.31
CA SER A 138 -8.42 19.44 -17.40
C SER A 138 -8.96 18.18 -16.73
N ASP A 139 -9.59 18.32 -15.56
CA ASP A 139 -10.24 17.21 -14.84
C ASP A 139 -11.44 16.68 -15.61
N LYS A 140 -12.28 17.57 -16.17
CA LYS A 140 -13.43 17.19 -17.01
C LYS A 140 -12.99 16.41 -18.25
N SER A 141 -11.97 16.91 -18.96
CA SER A 141 -11.37 16.22 -20.12
C SER A 141 -10.79 14.86 -19.75
N LEU A 142 -10.08 14.77 -18.62
CA LEU A 142 -9.53 13.53 -18.11
C LEU A 142 -10.63 12.51 -17.78
N TYR A 143 -11.68 12.93 -17.07
CA TYR A 143 -12.83 12.09 -16.74
C TYR A 143 -13.50 11.53 -18.00
N ASN A 144 -13.75 12.37 -19.01
CA ASN A 144 -14.35 11.95 -20.28
C ASN A 144 -13.49 10.92 -21.02
N ARG A 145 -12.15 11.10 -21.04
CA ARG A 145 -11.23 10.10 -21.63
C ARG A 145 -11.29 8.77 -20.89
N ILE A 146 -11.32 8.78 -19.56
CA ILE A 146 -11.44 7.57 -18.75
C ILE A 146 -12.75 6.84 -19.07
N ILE A 147 -13.86 7.56 -19.14
CA ILE A 147 -15.18 6.99 -19.48
C ILE A 147 -15.15 6.37 -20.87
N LYS A 148 -14.66 7.10 -21.87
CA LYS A 148 -14.55 6.63 -23.27
C LYS A 148 -13.72 5.36 -23.35
N TYR A 149 -12.53 5.36 -22.74
CA TYR A 149 -11.60 4.22 -22.79
C TYR A 149 -12.13 2.96 -22.07
N ASN A 150 -12.95 3.12 -21.04
CA ASN A 150 -13.49 1.99 -20.26
C ASN A 150 -14.88 1.52 -20.75
N LYS A 151 -15.47 2.16 -21.76
CA LYS A 151 -16.74 1.74 -22.36
C LYS A 151 -16.63 0.29 -22.87
N GLY A 152 -17.62 -0.54 -22.57
CA GLY A 152 -17.69 -1.95 -23.01
C GLY A 152 -16.75 -2.94 -22.31
N LYS A 153 -15.76 -2.48 -21.54
CA LYS A 153 -14.78 -3.38 -20.89
C LYS A 153 -15.36 -4.09 -19.66
N ARG A 154 -14.91 -5.33 -19.41
CA ARG A 154 -15.31 -6.16 -18.24
C ARG A 154 -14.34 -6.09 -17.06
N SER A 155 -13.27 -5.30 -17.16
CA SER A 155 -12.26 -5.18 -16.09
C SER A 155 -12.84 -4.60 -14.80
N PRO A 156 -12.27 -4.89 -13.61
CA PRO A 156 -12.73 -4.31 -12.35
C PRO A 156 -12.74 -2.78 -12.35
N ILE A 157 -11.73 -2.15 -12.97
CA ILE A 157 -11.65 -0.70 -13.11
C ILE A 157 -12.80 -0.19 -13.98
N ALA A 158 -13.07 -0.84 -15.11
CA ALA A 158 -14.17 -0.46 -15.99
C ALA A 158 -15.54 -0.60 -15.32
N LYS A 159 -15.73 -1.64 -14.49
CA LYS A 159 -16.92 -1.78 -13.64
C LYS A 159 -17.05 -0.59 -12.68
N THR A 160 -15.98 -0.22 -11.97
CA THR A 160 -15.99 0.95 -11.07
C THR A 160 -16.30 2.26 -11.82
N VAL A 161 -15.68 2.47 -12.98
CA VAL A 161 -15.91 3.65 -13.83
C VAL A 161 -17.38 3.74 -14.23
N ARG A 162 -17.98 2.62 -14.64
CA ARG A 162 -19.39 2.53 -15.00
C ARG A 162 -20.29 2.85 -13.80
N THR A 163 -20.03 2.25 -12.64
CA THR A 163 -20.81 2.50 -11.42
C THR A 163 -20.79 3.98 -11.02
N VAL A 164 -19.63 4.65 -11.06
CA VAL A 164 -19.53 6.08 -10.71
C VAL A 164 -20.28 6.94 -11.72
N ARG A 165 -20.14 6.65 -13.02
CA ARG A 165 -20.86 7.36 -14.09
C ARG A 165 -22.38 7.25 -13.94
N ASP A 166 -22.87 6.03 -13.73
CA ASP A 166 -24.31 5.76 -13.69
C ASP A 166 -24.96 6.37 -12.45
N ARG A 167 -24.25 6.42 -11.32
CA ARG A 167 -24.69 7.17 -10.14
C ARG A 167 -24.81 8.67 -10.41
N LYS A 168 -23.81 9.26 -11.08
CA LYS A 168 -23.84 10.70 -11.43
C LYS A 168 -25.00 11.08 -12.36
N ARG A 169 -25.50 10.16 -13.19
CA ARG A 169 -26.64 10.43 -14.07
C ARG A 169 -27.99 10.46 -13.33
N LYS A 170 -28.03 9.92 -12.11
CA LYS A 170 -29.24 9.85 -11.27
C LYS A 170 -29.31 10.98 -10.22
N SER A 171 -28.22 11.73 -10.07
CA SER A 171 -28.09 12.87 -9.15
C SER A 171 -28.24 14.17 -9.90
#